data_AF-A0A9E3VQN0-F1
#
_entry.id   AF-A0A9E3VQN0-F1
#
_cell.length_a   1.000
_cell.length_b   1.000
_cell.length_c   1.000
_cell.angle_alpha   90.00
_cell.angle_beta   90.00
_cell.angle_gamma   90.00
#
_symmetry.space_group_name_H-M   'P 1'
#
loop_
_entity.id
_entity.type
_entity.pdbx_description
1 polymer ?
#
loop_
_entity_poly.entity_id
_entity_poly.type
_entity_poly.pdbx_seq_one_letter_code
_entity_poly.pdbx_strand_id
1 'polypeptide(L)' 'MKIKTSITLSEDLLTAIDERSQQFKNRSGFIEEAVRSFLAQIHKQEVDAKDLAILNKHAERLNQEAEDVLGYQLIP' A
#
# COMPACT_ATOMS: atom_id res chain seq x y z
N MET A 1 11.86 20.25 -11.34
CA MET A 1 13.31 20.17 -11.64
C MET A 1 13.84 18.85 -11.10
N LYS A 2 14.84 18.23 -11.74
CA LYS A 2 15.46 16.98 -11.26
C LYS A 2 16.81 17.29 -10.59
N ILE A 3 17.08 16.66 -9.44
CA ILE A 3 18.35 16.77 -8.71
C ILE A 3 19.14 15.48 -8.94
N LYS A 4 20.45 15.59 -9.23
CA LYS A 4 21.32 14.42 -9.34
C LYS A 4 21.67 13.94 -7.93
N THR A 5 21.44 12.67 -7.67
CA THR A 5 21.74 12.02 -6.39
C THR A 5 22.58 10.77 -6.66
N SER A 6 23.66 10.61 -5.90
CA SER A 6 24.45 9.37 -5.92
C SER A 6 23.88 8.42 -4.86
N ILE A 7 23.61 7.18 -5.25
CA ILE A 7 23.13 6.12 -4.36
C ILE A 7 23.95 4.86 -4.60
N THR A 8 24.20 4.11 -3.54
CA THR A 8 24.83 2.80 -3.65
C THR A 8 23.76 1.76 -3.97
N LEU A 9 24.02 0.96 -5.00
CA LEU A 9 23.17 -0.16 -5.42
C LEU A 9 24.06 -1.38 -5.58
N SER A 10 23.48 -2.56 -5.40
CA SER A 10 24.18 -3.81 -5.69
C SER A 10 24.40 -3.97 -7.20
N GLU A 11 25.46 -4.69 -7.57
CA GLU A 11 25.84 -4.85 -8.98
C GLU A 11 24.77 -5.57 -9.80
N ASP A 12 24.19 -6.63 -9.24
CA ASP A 12 23.09 -7.40 -9.83
C ASP A 12 21.86 -6.53 -10.10
N LEU A 13 21.54 -5.62 -9.18
CA LEU A 13 20.43 -4.69 -9.34
C LEU A 13 20.72 -3.66 -10.44
N LEU A 14 21.96 -3.17 -10.54
CA LEU A 14 22.35 -2.26 -11.60
C LEU A 14 22.23 -2.94 -12.98
N THR A 15 22.65 -4.20 -13.10
CA THR A 15 22.45 -5.00 -14.32
C THR A 15 20.98 -5.17 -14.66
N ALA A 16 20.14 -5.51 -13.67
CA ALA A 16 18.70 -5.67 -13.89
C ALA A 16 18.01 -4.37 -14.33
N ILE A 17 18.46 -3.22 -13.79
CA ILE A 17 18.01 -1.88 -14.20
C ILE A 17 18.42 -1.63 -15.65
N ASP A 18 19.65 -1.96 -16.05
CA ASP A 18 20.16 -1.72 -17.40
C ASP A 18 19.33 -2.41 -18.47
N GLU A 19 19.03 -3.69 -18.26
CA GLU A 19 18.21 -4.49 -19.17
C GLU A 19 16.81 -3.87 -19.39
N ARG A 20 16.22 -3.30 -18.34
CA ARG A 20 14.85 -2.78 -18.34
C ARG A 20 14.80 -1.29 -18.71
N SER A 21 15.89 -0.57 -18.56
CA SER A 21 15.98 0.88 -18.79
C SER A 21 15.76 1.29 -20.25
N GLN A 22 15.89 0.37 -21.20
CA GLN A 22 15.62 0.58 -22.62
C GLN A 22 14.20 1.12 -22.86
N GLN A 23 13.22 0.69 -22.05
CA GLN A 23 11.84 1.14 -22.15
C GLN A 23 11.60 2.53 -21.51
N PHE A 24 12.54 2.99 -20.67
CA PHE A 24 12.41 4.20 -19.85
C PHE A 24 13.38 5.32 -20.25
N LYS A 25 13.99 5.22 -21.44
CA LYS A 25 15.01 6.13 -22.02
C LYS A 25 16.36 6.13 -21.28
N ASN A 26 16.36 6.06 -19.94
CA ASN A 26 17.58 5.99 -19.12
C ASN A 26 17.32 5.39 -17.73
N ARG A 27 18.40 5.02 -17.04
CA ARG A 27 18.38 4.45 -15.68
C ARG A 27 17.63 5.34 -14.68
N SER A 28 17.85 6.65 -14.72
CA SER A 28 17.20 7.59 -13.80
C SER A 28 15.69 7.65 -13.99
N GLY A 29 15.20 7.52 -15.23
CA GLY A 29 13.77 7.46 -15.55
C GLY A 29 13.13 6.18 -15.02
N PHE A 30 13.79 5.04 -15.20
CA PHE A 30 13.35 3.76 -14.63
C PHE A 30 13.26 3.84 -13.10
N ILE A 31 14.32 4.32 -12.44
CA ILE A 31 14.38 4.43 -10.98
C ILE A 31 13.30 5.40 -10.46
N GLU A 32 13.11 6.54 -11.14
CA GLU A 32 12.09 7.51 -10.74
C GLU A 32 10.67 6.91 -10.79
N GLU A 33 10.32 6.20 -11.87
CA GLU A 33 9.00 5.59 -12.02
C GLU A 33 8.78 4.45 -11.01
N ALA A 34 9.81 3.63 -10.78
CA ALA A 34 9.76 2.55 -9.80
C ALA A 34 9.53 3.10 -8.38
N VAL A 35 10.27 4.14 -8.00
CA VAL A 35 10.12 4.78 -6.67
C VAL A 35 8.75 5.45 -6.54
N ARG A 36 8.24 6.13 -7.58
CA ARG A 36 6.90 6.72 -7.55
C ARG A 36 5.82 5.67 -7.36
N SER A 37 5.89 4.58 -8.12
CA SER A 37 4.95 3.47 -8.02
C SER A 37 4.97 2.83 -6.64
N PHE A 38 6.17 2.64 -6.07
CA PHE A 38 6.32 2.08 -4.73
C PHE A 38 5.75 2.99 -3.64
N LEU A 39 6.01 4.30 -3.71
CA LEU A 39 5.43 5.26 -2.77
C LEU A 39 3.91 5.33 -2.86
N ALA A 40 3.35 5.29 -4.07
CA ALA A 40 1.90 5.24 -4.28
C ALA A 40 1.29 3.96 -3.70
N GLN A 41 1.97 2.82 -3.84
CA GLN A 41 1.56 1.56 -3.23
C GLN A 41 1.57 1.62 -1.70
N ILE A 42 2.64 2.16 -1.09
CA ILE A 42 2.70 2.34 0.38
C ILE A 42 1.54 3.20 0.85
N HIS A 43 1.31 4.35 0.20
CA HIS A 43 0.22 5.24 0.59
C HIS A 43 -1.14 4.56 0.48
N LYS A 44 -1.37 3.81 -0.60
CA LYS A 44 -2.59 3.02 -0.76
C LYS A 44 -2.76 2.01 0.36
N GLN A 45 -1.71 1.27 0.72
CA GLN A 45 -1.75 0.29 1.81
C GLN A 45 -2.06 0.93 3.16
N GLU A 46 -1.51 2.12 3.44
CA GLU A 46 -1.81 2.87 4.66
C GLU A 46 -3.27 3.32 4.72
N VAL A 47 -3.83 3.73 3.58
CA VAL A 47 -5.25 4.11 3.47
C VAL A 47 -6.14 2.88 3.63
N ASP A 48 -5.86 1.81 2.89
CA ASP A 48 -6.62 0.55 2.95
C ASP A 48 -6.63 -0.02 4.39
N ALA A 49 -5.52 0.07 5.12
CA ALA A 49 -5.43 -0.35 6.52
C ALA A 49 -6.29 0.51 7.46
N LYS A 50 -6.36 1.83 7.24
CA LYS A 50 -7.22 2.73 8.01
C LYS A 50 -8.70 2.45 7.74
N ASP A 51 -9.06 2.24 6.49
CA ASP A 51 -10.44 1.96 6.08
C ASP A 51 -10.90 0.61 6.64
N LEU A 52 -10.03 -0.41 6.62
CA LEU A 52 -10.31 -1.71 7.23
C LEU A 52 -10.58 -1.59 8.73
N ALA A 53 -9.82 -0.76 9.45
CA ALA A 53 -10.02 -0.52 10.87
C ALA A 53 -11.39 0.13 11.17
N ILE A 54 -11.84 1.04 10.31
CA ILE A 54 -13.17 1.68 10.42
C ILE A 54 -14.27 0.64 10.19
N LEU A 55 -14.15 -0.19 9.15
CA LEU A 55 -15.12 -1.25 8.86
C LEU A 55 -15.25 -2.24 10.03
N ASN A 56 -14.12 -2.69 10.59
CA ASN A 56 -14.12 -3.62 11.73
C ASN A 56 -14.79 -3.01 12.96
N LYS A 57 -14.54 -1.72 13.25
CA LYS A 57 -15.22 -1.02 14.35
C LYS A 57 -16.74 -0.99 14.18
N HIS A 58 -17.22 -0.77 12.95
CA HIS A 58 -18.66 -0.78 12.68
C HIS A 58 -19.24 -2.19 12.75
N ALA A 59 -18.50 -3.21 12.29
CA ALA A 59 -18.90 -4.61 12.40
C ALA A 59 -19.02 -5.06 13.86
N GLU A 60 -18.07 -4.68 14.72
CA GLU A 60 -18.13 -4.95 16.16
C GLU A 60 -19.39 -4.35 16.80
N ARG A 61 -19.69 -3.08 16.50
CA ARG A 61 -20.91 -2.43 17.01
C ARG A 61 -22.18 -3.17 16.52
N LEU A 62 -22.27 -3.51 15.25
CA LEU A 62 -23.43 -4.23 14.70
C LEU A 62 -23.58 -5.62 15.32
N ASN A 63 -22.47 -6.32 15.57
CA ASN A 63 -22.50 -7.62 16.23
C ASN A 63 -22.99 -7.50 17.67
N GLN A 64 -22.56 -6.47 18.41
CA GLN A 64 -23.07 -6.19 19.76
C GLN A 64 -24.56 -5.88 19.76
N GLU A 65 -25.03 -5.06 18.81
CA GLU A 65 -26.46 -4.77 18.65
C GLU A 65 -27.27 -6.03 18.32
N ALA A 66 -26.73 -6.91 17.47
CA ALA A 66 -27.38 -8.19 17.13
C ALA A 66 -27.43 -9.15 18.33
N GLU A 67 -26.34 -9.25 19.11
CA GLU A 67 -26.29 -10.03 20.34
C GLU A 67 -27.32 -9.54 21.38
N ASP A 68 -27.45 -8.22 21.54
CA ASP A 68 -28.45 -7.61 22.42
C ASP A 68 -29.88 -7.98 22.00
N VAL A 69 -30.21 -7.84 20.70
CA VAL A 69 -31.53 -8.22 20.16
C VAL A 69 -31.82 -9.71 20.36
N LEU A 70 -30.84 -10.59 20.13
CA LEU A 70 -31.00 -12.03 20.38
C LEU A 70 -31.27 -12.32 21.87
N GLY A 71 -30.70 -11.53 22.78
CA GLY A 71 -30.99 -11.59 24.21
C GLY A 71 -32.46 -11.33 24.55
N TYR A 72 -33.11 -10.37 23.87
CA TYR A 72 -34.54 -10.09 24.05
C TYR A 72 -35.46 -11.17 23.46
N GLN A 73 -34.99 -11.94 22.48
CA GLN A 73 -35.77 -13.03 21.87
C GLN A 73 -35.85 -14.31 22.74
N LEU A 74 -35.06 -14.37 23.81
CA LEU A 74 -35.05 -15.48 24.78
C LEU A 74 -35.92 -15.23 26.01
N ILE A 75 -36.63 -14.10 26.06
CA ILE A 75 -37.59 -13.78 27.14
C ILE A 75 -38.96 -14.37 26.75
N PRO A 76 -39.49 -15.37 27.49
CA PRO A 76 -40.80 -15.99 27.21
C PRO A 76 -41.99 -15.06 27.47
#